data_AF-A0A2A9DSN9-F1
#
_entry.id   AF-A0A2A9DSN9-F1
#
_cell.length_a   1.000
_cell.length_b   1.000
_cell.length_c   1.000
_cell.angle_alpha   90.00
_cell.angle_beta   90.00
_cell.angle_gamma   90.00
#
_symmetry.space_group_name_H-M   'P 1'
#
loop_
_entity.id
_entity.type
_entity.pdbx_description
1 polymer ?
#
loop_
_entity_poly.entity_id
_entity_poly.type
_entity_poly.pdbx_seq_one_letter_code
_entity_poly.pdbx_strand_id
1 'polypeptide(L)'
;MTISAEEAAHAPLVSDEQIEMRVSDLVGKAIKRQWWMLFLDENDVQLPHIVPVDGAPLVPDDAATQHSAEGMGAIMDELGAAQVILVWERPTGPTVAMPDRVWARSLAEAARRRGIRVRAQLISHSNGVRWLAPDDYLEHNLPS
;
A
#
# COMPACT_ATOMS: atom_id res chain seq x y z
N MET A 1 -22.32 17.66 -6.39
CA MET A 1 -22.89 17.24 -5.09
C MET A 1 -21.72 17.12 -4.13
N THR A 2 -21.79 17.78 -2.97
CA THR A 2 -20.79 17.66 -1.92
C THR A 2 -21.32 16.67 -0.90
N ILE A 3 -20.70 15.51 -0.79
CA ILE A 3 -21.01 14.53 0.26
C ILE A 3 -20.33 14.96 1.56
N SER A 4 -20.92 14.61 2.71
CA SER A 4 -20.30 14.89 4.01
C SER A 4 -19.04 14.05 4.24
N ALA A 5 -18.19 14.44 5.19
CA ALA A 5 -16.96 13.70 5.50
C ALA A 5 -17.25 12.27 6.03
N GLU A 6 -18.38 12.11 6.75
CA GLU A 6 -18.83 10.81 7.26
C GLU A 6 -19.37 9.91 6.14
N GLU A 7 -20.12 10.46 5.19
CA GLU A 7 -20.54 9.73 3.99
C GLU A 7 -19.36 9.39 3.08
N ALA A 8 -18.39 10.30 2.96
CA ALA A 8 -17.16 10.05 2.22
C ALA A 8 -16.38 8.89 2.84
N ALA A 9 -16.30 8.80 4.18
CA ALA A 9 -15.59 7.71 4.86
C ALA A 9 -16.12 6.31 4.47
N HIS A 10 -17.43 6.19 4.25
CA HIS A 10 -18.11 4.95 3.87
C HIS A 10 -18.31 4.77 2.36
N ALA A 11 -17.86 5.71 1.54
CA ALA A 11 -17.95 5.59 0.09
C ALA A 11 -16.95 4.53 -0.43
N PRO A 12 -17.40 3.60 -1.30
CA PRO A 12 -16.51 2.67 -1.99
C PRO A 12 -15.40 3.37 -2.78
N LEU A 13 -14.20 2.81 -2.75
CA LEU A 13 -13.03 3.28 -3.51
C LEU A 13 -12.95 2.56 -4.86
N VAL A 14 -13.79 2.98 -5.81
CA VAL A 14 -13.98 2.32 -7.11
C VAL A 14 -13.04 2.81 -8.20
N SER A 15 -12.33 3.93 -7.99
CA SER A 15 -11.35 4.46 -8.94
C SER A 15 -9.98 4.69 -8.31
N ASP A 16 -8.97 4.71 -9.17
CA ASP A 16 -7.60 4.96 -8.74
C ASP A 16 -7.40 6.40 -8.21
N GLU A 17 -8.13 7.38 -8.76
CA GLU A 17 -8.16 8.75 -8.24
C GLU A 17 -8.72 8.82 -6.81
N GLN A 18 -9.79 8.07 -6.53
CA GLN A 18 -10.39 8.01 -5.18
C GLN A 18 -9.42 7.40 -4.17
N ILE A 19 -8.69 6.35 -4.56
CA ILE A 19 -7.66 5.74 -3.71
C ILE A 19 -6.53 6.73 -3.45
N GLU A 20 -6.02 7.41 -4.47
CA GLU A 20 -4.93 8.38 -4.32
C GLU A 20 -5.33 9.54 -3.41
N MET A 21 -6.53 10.11 -3.61
CA MET A 21 -7.09 11.16 -2.76
C MET A 21 -7.25 10.67 -1.32
N ARG A 22 -7.80 9.45 -1.12
CA ARG A 22 -7.96 8.87 0.21
C ARG A 22 -6.62 8.70 0.93
N VAL A 23 -5.61 8.18 0.23
CA VAL A 23 -4.27 8.01 0.81
C VAL A 23 -3.61 9.36 1.10
N SER A 24 -3.81 10.35 0.23
CA SER A 24 -3.34 11.72 0.47
C SER A 24 -3.98 12.33 1.72
N ASP A 25 -5.27 12.09 1.97
CA ASP A 25 -5.97 12.63 3.14
C ASP A 25 -5.54 11.96 4.46
N LEU A 26 -5.27 10.65 4.42
CA LEU A 26 -4.98 9.86 5.62
C LEU A 26 -3.49 9.78 5.98
N VAL A 27 -2.64 9.56 5.00
CA VAL A 27 -1.18 9.42 5.19
C VAL A 27 -0.49 10.74 4.94
N GLY A 28 -0.95 11.50 3.94
CA GLY A 28 -0.37 12.79 3.59
C GLY A 28 1.07 12.70 3.10
N LYS A 29 1.82 13.78 3.33
CA LYS A 29 3.23 13.91 2.94
C LYS A 29 4.11 13.14 3.90
N ALA A 30 5.15 12.51 3.34
CA ALA A 30 6.06 11.72 4.13
C ALA A 30 6.84 12.53 5.19
N ILE A 31 6.84 12.02 6.41
CA ILE A 31 7.52 12.56 7.59
C ILE A 31 8.72 11.66 7.93
N LYS A 32 8.56 10.34 7.86
CA LYS A 32 9.61 9.36 8.17
C LYS A 32 9.52 8.14 7.25
N ARG A 33 10.53 7.27 7.33
CA ARG A 33 10.52 6.02 6.58
C ARG A 33 9.71 4.96 7.34
N GLN A 34 8.58 4.58 6.78
CA GLN A 34 7.70 3.49 7.25
C GLN A 34 6.77 3.11 6.09
N TRP A 35 5.84 2.19 6.32
CA TRP A 35 4.78 1.93 5.35
C TRP A 35 3.46 1.72 6.08
N TRP A 36 2.36 1.86 5.36
CA TRP A 36 1.02 1.81 5.90
C TRP A 36 0.19 0.75 5.19
N MET A 37 -0.67 0.08 5.95
CA MET A 37 -1.71 -0.80 5.44
C MET A 37 -3.07 -0.17 5.70
N LEU A 38 -3.84 0.05 4.64
CA LEU A 38 -5.24 0.43 4.69
C LEU A 38 -6.06 -0.75 4.18
N PHE A 39 -7.13 -1.08 4.88
CA PHE A 39 -7.90 -2.29 4.61
C PHE A 39 -9.26 -1.95 3.99
N LEU A 40 -9.68 -2.74 3.01
CA LEU A 40 -10.99 -2.62 2.37
C LEU A 40 -11.82 -3.86 2.65
N ASP A 41 -13.14 -3.67 2.79
CA ASP A 41 -14.10 -4.76 2.80
C ASP A 41 -14.40 -5.30 1.40
N GLU A 42 -15.35 -6.23 1.31
CA GLU A 42 -15.79 -6.86 0.06
C GLU A 42 -16.49 -5.91 -0.92
N ASN A 43 -16.91 -4.72 -0.46
CA ASN A 43 -17.59 -3.69 -1.24
C ASN A 43 -16.65 -2.53 -1.61
N ASP A 44 -15.34 -2.72 -1.48
CA ASP A 44 -14.30 -1.70 -1.68
C ASP A 44 -14.43 -0.49 -0.73
N VAL A 45 -15.10 -0.64 0.41
CA VAL A 45 -15.20 0.40 1.45
C VAL A 45 -14.02 0.28 2.40
N GLN A 46 -13.38 1.41 2.70
CA GLN A 46 -12.26 1.43 3.62
C GLN A 46 -12.71 1.17 5.06
N LEU A 47 -12.14 0.14 5.67
CA LEU A 47 -12.25 -0.10 7.11
C LEU A 47 -11.60 1.05 7.89
N PRO A 48 -12.05 1.34 9.13
CA PRO A 48 -11.52 2.45 9.92
C PRO A 48 -10.06 2.24 10.39
N HIS A 49 -9.48 1.07 10.12
CA HIS A 49 -8.14 0.69 10.58
C HIS A 49 -7.06 1.08 9.56
N ILE A 50 -6.01 1.72 10.08
CA ILE A 50 -4.78 2.04 9.35
C ILE A 50 -3.62 1.59 10.21
N VAL A 51 -2.79 0.70 9.69
CA VAL A 51 -1.69 0.11 10.45
C VAL A 51 -0.35 0.61 9.91
N PRO A 52 0.42 1.38 10.70
CA PRO A 52 1.80 1.67 10.36
C PRO A 52 2.67 0.44 10.61
N VAL A 53 3.65 0.23 9.74
CA VAL A 53 4.69 -0.78 9.89
C VAL A 53 6.03 -0.06 9.85
N ASP A 54 6.72 -0.07 10.99
CA ASP A 54 8.05 0.50 11.15
C ASP A 54 9.12 -0.59 11.29
N GLY A 55 10.38 -0.20 11.43
CA GLY A 55 11.49 -1.13 11.64
C GLY A 55 11.86 -2.01 10.44
N ALA A 56 11.16 -1.91 9.31
CA ALA A 56 11.43 -2.68 8.12
C ALA A 56 12.84 -2.35 7.52
N PRO A 57 13.59 -3.38 7.07
CA PRO A 57 14.91 -3.16 6.46
C PRO A 57 14.84 -2.27 5.22
N LEU A 58 15.98 -1.71 4.81
CA LEU A 58 16.05 -0.87 3.60
C LEU A 58 15.58 -1.63 2.36
N VAL A 59 16.15 -2.82 2.18
CA VAL A 59 15.82 -3.77 1.13
C VAL A 59 15.39 -5.06 1.82
N PRO A 60 14.26 -5.67 1.46
CA PRO A 60 13.83 -6.92 2.06
C PRO A 60 14.66 -8.08 1.51
N ASP A 61 14.96 -9.04 2.37
CA ASP A 61 15.25 -10.40 1.96
C ASP A 61 13.96 -11.24 1.95
N ASP A 62 14.07 -12.52 1.64
CA ASP A 62 12.91 -13.41 1.63
C ASP A 62 12.28 -13.55 3.01
N ALA A 63 13.08 -13.64 4.08
CA ALA A 63 12.58 -13.78 5.44
C ALA A 63 11.75 -12.58 5.87
N ALA A 64 12.25 -11.36 5.65
CA ALA A 64 11.52 -10.12 5.92
C ALA A 64 10.24 -10.04 5.08
N THR A 65 10.31 -10.44 3.80
CA THR A 65 9.15 -10.48 2.91
C THR A 65 8.08 -11.44 3.42
N GLN A 66 8.46 -12.68 3.78
CA GLN A 66 7.52 -13.69 4.26
C GLN A 66 6.88 -13.26 5.58
N HIS A 67 7.67 -12.69 6.50
CA HIS A 67 7.19 -12.19 7.79
C HIS A 67 6.19 -11.05 7.61
N SER A 68 6.49 -10.07 6.75
CA SER A 68 5.56 -8.98 6.46
C SER A 68 4.27 -9.47 5.77
N ALA A 69 4.37 -10.42 4.85
CA ALA A 69 3.20 -10.99 4.18
C ALA A 69 2.32 -11.83 5.13
N GLU A 70 2.93 -12.55 6.08
CA GLU A 70 2.22 -13.29 7.12
C GLU A 70 1.50 -12.34 8.09
N GLY A 71 2.19 -11.31 8.59
CA GLY A 71 1.58 -10.30 9.46
C GLY A 71 0.43 -9.56 8.78
N MET A 72 0.60 -9.21 7.50
CA MET A 72 -0.47 -8.61 6.69
C MET A 72 -1.70 -9.53 6.59
N GLY A 73 -1.51 -10.83 6.32
CA GLY A 73 -2.60 -11.81 6.27
C GLY A 73 -3.32 -11.95 7.61
N ALA A 74 -2.56 -12.07 8.71
CA ALA A 74 -3.14 -12.19 10.05
C ALA A 74 -4.00 -10.98 10.43
N ILE A 75 -3.55 -9.76 10.10
CA ILE A 75 -4.32 -8.54 10.35
C ILE A 75 -5.58 -8.51 9.46
N MET A 76 -5.47 -8.91 8.19
CA MET A 76 -6.63 -8.99 7.31
C MET A 76 -7.69 -9.96 7.84
N ASP A 77 -7.26 -11.13 8.31
CA ASP A 77 -8.16 -12.14 8.90
C ASP A 77 -8.83 -11.61 10.17
N GLU A 78 -8.08 -10.93 11.05
CA GLU A 78 -8.61 -10.32 12.27
C GLU A 78 -9.66 -9.23 11.97
N LEU A 79 -9.40 -8.40 10.95
CA LEU A 79 -10.27 -7.29 10.57
C LEU A 79 -11.43 -7.71 9.65
N GLY A 80 -11.44 -8.94 9.14
CA GLY A 80 -12.36 -9.35 8.08
C GLY A 80 -12.17 -8.58 6.77
N ALA A 81 -10.94 -8.14 6.48
CA ALA A 81 -10.62 -7.35 5.30
C ALA A 81 -10.56 -8.22 4.04
N ALA A 82 -11.19 -7.78 2.97
CA ALA A 82 -11.13 -8.46 1.67
C ALA A 82 -9.89 -8.06 0.87
N GLN A 83 -9.40 -6.82 1.04
CA GLN A 83 -8.28 -6.28 0.27
C GLN A 83 -7.44 -5.33 1.12
N VAL A 84 -6.22 -5.07 0.66
CA VAL A 84 -5.28 -4.14 1.30
C VAL A 84 -4.70 -3.15 0.29
N ILE A 85 -4.55 -1.90 0.69
CA ILE A 85 -3.78 -0.86 0.02
C ILE A 85 -2.49 -0.64 0.81
N LEU A 86 -1.36 -0.70 0.11
CA LEU A 86 -0.04 -0.51 0.70
C LEU A 86 0.51 0.87 0.33
N VAL A 87 1.02 1.59 1.33
CA VAL A 87 1.58 2.94 1.13
C VAL A 87 3.00 3.00 1.67
N TRP A 88 3.97 3.16 0.78
CA TRP A 88 5.39 3.28 1.12
C TRP A 88 5.72 4.74 1.46
N GLU A 89 5.88 5.06 2.75
CA GLU A 89 6.21 6.40 3.21
C GLU A 89 7.72 6.61 3.25
N ARG A 90 8.19 7.66 2.58
CA ARG A 90 9.59 8.07 2.64
C ARG A 90 9.77 9.55 2.33
N PRO A 91 10.59 10.29 3.09
CA PRO A 91 10.77 11.73 2.93
C PRO A 91 11.73 12.06 1.79
N THR A 92 11.47 11.55 0.59
CA THR A 92 12.23 11.80 -0.64
C THR A 92 11.31 12.34 -1.75
N GLY A 93 11.87 12.63 -2.93
CA GLY A 93 11.10 13.01 -4.11
C GLY A 93 10.23 11.87 -4.68
N PRO A 94 9.45 12.14 -5.75
CA PRO A 94 8.51 11.17 -6.34
C PRO A 94 9.18 10.03 -7.13
N THR A 95 10.50 10.09 -7.35
CA THR A 95 11.23 9.12 -8.16
C THR A 95 11.30 7.76 -7.48
N VAL A 96 10.67 6.73 -8.07
CA VAL A 96 10.74 5.34 -7.58
C VAL A 96 12.19 4.84 -7.60
N ALA A 97 12.73 4.55 -6.43
CA ALA A 97 14.08 4.05 -6.20
C ALA A 97 14.10 2.53 -6.07
N MET A 98 15.28 1.92 -6.22
CA MET A 98 15.45 0.47 -6.14
C MET A 98 14.83 -0.15 -4.87
N PRO A 99 15.03 0.39 -3.65
CA PRO A 99 14.42 -0.18 -2.45
C PRO A 99 12.90 -0.29 -2.49
N ASP A 100 12.20 0.70 -3.08
CA ASP A 100 10.74 0.65 -3.19
C ASP A 100 10.31 -0.41 -4.18
N ARG A 101 11.03 -0.53 -5.31
CA ARG A 101 10.74 -1.57 -6.32
C ARG A 101 10.88 -2.96 -5.73
N VAL A 102 11.97 -3.19 -4.98
CA VAL A 102 12.20 -4.51 -4.37
C VAL A 102 11.13 -4.82 -3.33
N TRP A 103 10.80 -3.89 -2.43
CA TRP A 103 9.70 -4.09 -1.48
C TRP A 103 8.36 -4.35 -2.17
N ALA A 104 7.97 -3.47 -3.10
CA ALA A 104 6.69 -3.57 -3.79
C ALA A 104 6.53 -4.86 -4.59
N ARG A 105 7.60 -5.29 -5.28
CA ARG A 105 7.63 -6.56 -6.01
C ARG A 105 7.57 -7.75 -5.06
N SER A 106 8.48 -7.82 -4.10
CA SER A 106 8.59 -8.97 -3.20
C SER A 106 7.29 -9.20 -2.42
N LEU A 107 6.67 -8.12 -1.95
CA LEU A 107 5.44 -8.22 -1.19
C LEU A 107 4.21 -8.50 -2.07
N ALA A 108 4.11 -7.92 -3.27
CA ALA A 108 3.06 -8.28 -4.22
C ALA A 108 3.10 -9.77 -4.58
N GLU A 109 4.30 -10.31 -4.82
CA GLU A 109 4.47 -11.73 -5.11
C GLU A 109 4.14 -12.62 -3.90
N ALA A 110 4.60 -12.25 -2.70
CA ALA A 110 4.31 -12.99 -1.48
C ALA A 110 2.84 -12.96 -1.09
N ALA A 111 2.15 -11.84 -1.32
CA ALA A 111 0.71 -11.68 -1.17
C ALA A 111 -0.04 -12.58 -2.15
N ARG A 112 0.34 -12.54 -3.44
CA ARG A 112 -0.25 -13.39 -4.48
C ARG A 112 -0.13 -14.87 -4.14
N ARG A 113 1.03 -15.32 -3.65
CA ARG A 113 1.23 -16.73 -3.23
C ARG A 113 0.33 -17.15 -2.05
N ARG A 114 -0.12 -16.19 -1.24
CA ARG A 114 -1.02 -16.41 -0.09
C ARG A 114 -2.49 -16.19 -0.42
N GLY A 115 -2.82 -15.74 -1.64
CA GLY A 115 -4.19 -15.34 -1.99
C GLY A 115 -4.61 -13.99 -1.40
N ILE A 116 -3.67 -13.20 -0.87
CA ILE A 116 -3.96 -11.85 -0.36
C ILE A 116 -4.17 -10.90 -1.54
N ARG A 117 -5.30 -10.20 -1.56
CA ARG A 117 -5.62 -9.21 -2.59
C ARG A 117 -5.05 -7.84 -2.24
N VAL A 118 -3.95 -7.48 -2.90
CA VAL A 118 -3.41 -6.10 -2.86
C VAL A 118 -4.16 -5.26 -3.88
N ARG A 119 -5.03 -4.36 -3.43
CA ARG A 119 -5.83 -3.47 -4.29
C ARG A 119 -4.97 -2.41 -4.96
N ALA A 120 -3.98 -1.90 -4.25
CA ALA A 120 -3.13 -0.80 -4.71
C ALA A 120 -1.80 -0.76 -3.95
N GLN A 121 -0.79 -0.22 -4.61
CA GLN A 121 0.46 0.21 -3.98
C GLN A 121 0.72 1.67 -4.35
N LEU A 122 1.08 2.48 -3.36
CA LEU A 122 1.36 3.91 -3.52
C LEU A 122 2.63 4.29 -2.79
N ILE A 123 3.26 5.39 -3.21
CA ILE A 123 4.35 6.02 -2.48
C ILE A 123 3.84 7.34 -1.91
N SER A 124 3.95 7.51 -0.59
CA SER A 124 3.90 8.83 0.05
C SER A 124 5.31 9.42 0.04
N HIS A 125 5.44 10.61 -0.55
CA HIS A 125 6.70 11.33 -0.73
C HIS A 125 6.55 12.79 -0.27
N SER A 126 7.64 13.56 -0.31
CA SER A 126 7.66 14.93 0.26
C SER A 126 6.67 15.92 -0.38
N ASN A 127 6.17 15.61 -1.58
CA ASN A 127 5.30 16.49 -2.36
C ASN A 127 3.86 15.98 -2.48
N GLY A 128 3.55 14.79 -1.97
CA GLY A 128 2.23 14.18 -2.11
C GLY A 128 2.31 12.66 -2.15
N VAL A 129 1.33 12.07 -2.82
CA VAL A 129 1.19 10.62 -3.01
C VAL A 129 1.23 10.35 -4.51
N ARG A 130 1.77 9.20 -4.92
CA ARG A 130 1.65 8.72 -6.29
C ARG A 130 1.41 7.21 -6.34
N TRP A 131 0.80 6.76 -7.42
CA TRP A 131 0.74 5.35 -7.77
C TRP A 131 2.13 4.75 -7.92
N LEU A 132 2.26 3.52 -7.41
CA LEU A 132 3.34 2.60 -7.71
C LEU A 132 2.72 1.45 -8.49
N ALA A 133 2.60 1.63 -9.80
CA ALA A 133 1.94 0.69 -10.68
C ALA A 133 2.80 -0.57 -10.88
N PRO A 134 2.24 -1.72 -11.28
CA PRO A 134 3.02 -2.92 -11.60
C PRO A 134 4.23 -2.65 -12.50
N ASP A 135 4.09 -1.84 -13.54
CA ASP A 135 5.18 -1.47 -14.45
C ASP A 135 6.32 -0.68 -13.77
N ASP A 136 6.07 -0.08 -12.61
CA ASP A 136 7.10 0.60 -11.80
C ASP A 136 7.96 -0.39 -11.00
N TYR A 137 7.56 -1.65 -10.79
CA TYR A 137 8.33 -2.61 -9.95
C TYR A 137 8.49 -4.01 -10.55
N LEU A 138 7.68 -4.36 -11.54
CA LEU A 138 7.88 -5.52 -12.40
C LEU A 138 8.75 -5.07 -13.56
N GLU A 139 10.05 -5.36 -13.49
CA GLU A 139 10.93 -5.12 -14.63
C GLU A 139 10.38 -5.87 -15.85
N HIS A 140 10.27 -5.19 -16.99
CA HIS A 140 10.36 -5.89 -18.27
C HIS A 140 11.73 -6.56 -18.27
N ASN A 141 11.77 -7.90 -18.36
CA ASN A 141 12.99 -8.70 -18.47
C ASN A 141 14.11 -7.93 -19.17
N LEU A 142 15.09 -7.43 -18.43
CA LEU A 142 16.35 -7.03 -19.03
C LEU A 142 16.98 -8.33 -19.52
N PRO A 143 17.35 -8.45 -20.81
CA PRO A 143 17.98 -9.66 -21.32
C PRO A 143 19.24 -9.93 -20.50
N SER A 144 19.40 -11.19 -20.12
CA SER A 144 20.54 -11.75 -19.38
C SER A 144 21.88 -11.44 -20.02
#